data_AF-M8EBH5-F1
#
_entry.id   AF-M8EBH5-F1
#
_cell.length_a   1.000
_cell.length_b   1.000
_cell.length_c   1.000
_cell.angle_alpha   90.00
_cell.angle_beta   90.00
_cell.angle_gamma   90.00
#
_symmetry.space_group_name_H-M   'P 1'
#
loop_
_entity.id
_entity.type
_entity.pdbx_description
1 polymer ?
#
loop_
_entity_poly.entity_id
_entity_poly.type
_entity_poly.pdbx_seq_one_letter_code
_entity_poly.pdbx_strand_id
1 'polypeptide(L)'
;MGKRLTYLLPAALLLALAAGFLFSSQTLLGLINQSFLAGLFFLLLGSISLVLRSGFFTVFLQGFKQVKLLFFKRPRIMESDWFQEKDPVLQKKTETLIRICTSLSLWAGAALLMFSVVLTCFYLYQS
;
A
#
# COMPACT_ATOMS: atom_id res chain seq x y z
N MET A 1 -8.55 -13.60 -7.55
CA MET A 1 -8.93 -12.22 -7.13
C MET A 1 -8.49 -11.11 -8.08
N GLY A 2 -7.50 -11.31 -8.97
CA GLY A 2 -7.01 -10.25 -9.88
C GLY A 2 -8.09 -9.58 -10.74
N LYS A 3 -9.01 -10.36 -11.34
CA LYS A 3 -10.04 -9.83 -12.25
C LYS A 3 -10.92 -8.74 -11.65
N ARG A 4 -11.28 -8.84 -10.35
CA ARG A 4 -12.13 -7.84 -9.68
C ARG A 4 -11.41 -6.51 -9.43
N LEU A 5 -10.11 -6.58 -9.12
CA LEU A 5 -9.26 -5.39 -8.93
C LEU A 5 -9.00 -4.66 -10.25
N THR A 6 -8.93 -5.39 -11.37
CA THR A 6 -8.73 -4.80 -12.69
C THR A 6 -9.87 -3.85 -13.09
N TYR A 7 -11.09 -4.05 -12.58
CA TYR A 7 -12.22 -3.16 -12.85
C TYR A 7 -12.18 -1.84 -12.07
N LEU A 8 -11.30 -1.69 -11.07
CA LEU A 8 -11.20 -0.45 -10.30
C LEU A 8 -10.67 0.72 -11.13
N LEU A 9 -9.70 0.47 -12.02
CA LEU A 9 -9.16 1.49 -12.92
C LEU A 9 -10.19 2.03 -13.92
N PRO A 10 -10.89 1.21 -14.72
CA PRO A 10 -11.90 1.72 -15.64
C PRO A 10 -13.08 2.35 -14.91
N ALA A 11 -13.47 1.83 -13.74
CA ALA A 11 -14.51 2.45 -12.91
C ALA A 11 -14.09 3.85 -12.43
N ALA A 12 -12.85 4.01 -11.94
CA ALA A 12 -12.32 5.30 -11.56
C ALA A 12 -12.25 6.27 -12.74
N LEU A 13 -11.92 5.78 -13.93
CA LEU A 13 -11.85 6.61 -15.14
C LEU A 13 -13.25 7.10 -15.57
N LEU A 14 -14.26 6.23 -15.54
CA LEU A 14 -15.66 6.62 -15.80
C LEU A 14 -16.19 7.61 -14.77
N LEU A 15 -15.87 7.41 -13.49
CA LEU A 15 -16.22 8.34 -12.42
C LEU A 15 -15.53 9.69 -12.58
N ALA A 16 -14.27 9.71 -12.99
CA ALA A 16 -13.52 10.96 -13.23
C ALA A 16 -14.13 11.75 -14.39
N LEU A 17 -14.53 11.06 -15.47
CA LEU A 17 -15.24 11.67 -16.60
C LEU A 17 -16.57 12.28 -16.14
N ALA A 18 -17.41 11.49 -15.46
CA ALA A 18 -18.70 11.99 -14.96
C ALA A 18 -18.52 13.20 -14.03
N ALA A 19 -17.56 13.14 -13.11
CA ALA A 19 -17.27 14.24 -12.19
C ALA A 19 -16.76 15.50 -12.92
N GLY A 20 -15.93 15.35 -13.95
CA GLY A 20 -15.44 16.48 -14.76
C GLY A 20 -16.55 17.24 -15.49
N PHE A 21 -17.66 16.57 -15.86
CA PHE A 21 -18.81 17.23 -16.48
C PHE A 21 -19.84 17.77 -15.47
N LEU A 22 -19.92 17.21 -14.27
CA LEU A 22 -20.98 17.53 -13.30
C LEU A 22 -20.61 18.63 -12.30
N PHE A 23 -19.32 18.85 -12.02
CA PHE A 23 -18.86 19.77 -10.97
C PHE A 23 -18.24 21.05 -11.52
N SER A 24 -18.33 22.16 -10.76
CA SER A 24 -17.72 23.44 -11.11
C SER A 24 -16.22 23.49 -10.78
N SER A 25 -15.48 24.39 -11.43
CA SER A 25 -14.01 24.51 -11.28
C SER A 25 -13.52 24.65 -9.83
N GLN A 26 -14.23 25.41 -8.99
CA GLN A 26 -13.88 25.59 -7.57
C GLN A 26 -14.00 24.27 -6.78
N THR A 27 -15.00 23.46 -7.09
CA THR A 27 -15.26 22.17 -6.43
C THR A 27 -14.30 21.09 -6.95
N LEU A 28 -13.93 21.17 -8.23
CA LEU A 28 -12.97 20.26 -8.87
C LEU A 28 -11.61 20.29 -8.17
N LEU A 29 -11.09 21.48 -7.86
CA LEU A 29 -9.75 21.63 -7.25
C LEU A 29 -9.67 20.94 -5.87
N GLY A 30 -10.72 21.09 -5.05
CA GLY A 30 -10.81 20.40 -3.76
C GLY A 30 -10.84 18.87 -3.92
N LEU A 31 -11.62 18.38 -4.88
CA LEU A 31 -11.75 16.95 -5.17
C LEU A 31 -10.43 16.35 -5.70
N ILE A 32 -9.72 17.07 -6.56
CA ILE A 32 -8.40 16.70 -7.10
C ILE A 32 -7.40 16.51 -5.96
N ASN A 33 -7.29 17.50 -5.06
CA ASN A 33 -6.33 17.46 -3.97
C ASN A 33 -6.63 16.33 -2.97
N GLN A 34 -7.89 16.17 -2.58
CA GLN A 34 -8.28 15.11 -1.65
C GLN A 34 -8.05 13.71 -2.23
N SER A 35 -8.45 13.50 -3.49
CA SER A 35 -8.26 12.21 -4.17
C SER A 35 -6.78 11.90 -4.41
N PHE A 36 -5.97 12.91 -4.76
CA PHE A 36 -4.52 12.76 -4.91
C PHE A 36 -3.86 12.34 -3.60
N LEU A 37 -4.17 13.04 -2.51
CA LEU A 37 -3.55 12.80 -1.20
C LEU A 37 -3.98 11.45 -0.63
N ALA A 38 -5.26 11.08 -0.77
CA ALA A 38 -5.75 9.75 -0.42
C ALA A 38 -5.07 8.67 -1.26
N GLY A 39 -4.94 8.87 -2.57
CA GLY A 39 -4.27 7.93 -3.48
C GLY A 39 -2.81 7.71 -3.11
N LEU A 40 -2.09 8.80 -2.84
CA LEU A 40 -0.70 8.78 -2.37
C LEU A 40 -0.57 8.01 -1.06
N PHE A 41 -1.44 8.27 -0.08
CA PHE A 41 -1.44 7.59 1.19
C PHE A 41 -1.61 6.07 1.03
N PHE A 42 -2.58 5.62 0.24
CA PHE A 42 -2.79 4.20 -0.03
C PHE A 42 -1.61 3.54 -0.77
N LEU A 43 -0.97 4.25 -1.71
CA LEU A 43 0.24 3.76 -2.37
C LEU A 43 1.40 3.62 -1.40
N LEU A 44 1.59 4.59 -0.51
CA LEU A 44 2.66 4.59 0.49
C LEU A 44 2.47 3.41 1.45
N LEU A 45 1.25 3.22 1.94
CA LEU A 45 0.89 2.10 2.82
C LEU A 45 1.07 0.74 2.14
N GLY A 46 0.62 0.62 0.89
CA GLY A 46 0.83 -0.57 0.05
C GLY A 46 2.32 -0.86 -0.18
N SER A 47 3.12 0.18 -0.44
CA SER A 47 4.56 0.06 -0.67
C SER A 47 5.30 -0.38 0.58
N ILE A 48 4.99 0.21 1.75
CA ILE A 48 5.55 -0.21 3.04
C ILE A 48 5.23 -1.68 3.29
N SER A 49 3.97 -2.09 3.11
CA SER A 49 3.55 -3.48 3.31
C SER A 49 4.27 -4.45 2.37
N LEU A 50 4.50 -4.03 1.12
CA LEU A 50 5.27 -4.81 0.14
C LEU A 50 6.73 -4.97 0.56
N VAL A 51 7.37 -3.90 1.03
CA VAL A 51 8.75 -3.93 1.54
C VAL A 51 8.86 -4.82 2.78
N LEU A 52 7.93 -4.70 3.74
CA LEU A 52 7.89 -5.56 4.92
C LEU A 52 7.77 -7.04 4.54
N ARG A 53 6.93 -7.35 3.55
CA ARG A 53 6.71 -8.72 3.06
C ARG A 53 7.89 -9.27 2.26
N SER A 54 8.66 -8.42 1.60
CA SER A 54 9.83 -8.84 0.80
C SER A 54 10.95 -9.47 1.63
N GLY A 55 10.90 -9.35 2.96
CA GLY A 55 11.96 -9.82 3.84
C GLY A 55 13.19 -8.93 3.85
N PHE A 56 13.11 -7.71 3.29
CA PHE A 56 14.18 -6.71 3.37
C PHE A 56 14.61 -6.47 4.83
N PHE A 57 13.65 -6.31 5.74
CA PHE A 57 13.94 -6.13 7.16
C PHE A 57 14.55 -7.39 7.80
N THR A 58 14.18 -8.60 7.37
CA THR A 58 14.84 -9.82 7.87
C THR A 58 16.32 -9.88 7.48
N VAL A 59 16.69 -9.45 6.28
CA VAL A 59 18.10 -9.36 5.86
C VAL A 59 18.83 -8.28 6.67
N PHE A 60 18.20 -7.12 6.87
CA PHE A 60 18.76 -6.05 7.70
C PHE A 60 18.97 -6.49 9.16
N LEU A 61 17.98 -7.16 9.76
CA LEU A 61 18.09 -7.72 11.12
C LEU A 61 19.14 -8.84 11.20
N GLN A 62 19.30 -9.66 10.17
CA GLN A 62 20.36 -10.67 10.13
C GLN A 62 21.76 -10.02 10.10
N GLY A 63 21.96 -8.99 9.28
CA GLY A 63 23.19 -8.20 9.28
C GLY A 63 23.45 -7.55 10.65
N PHE A 64 22.41 -6.98 11.27
CA PHE A 64 22.52 -6.39 12.61
C PHE A 64 22.81 -7.42 13.70
N LYS A 65 22.28 -8.65 13.58
CA LYS A 65 22.63 -9.77 14.47
C LYS A 65 24.10 -10.14 14.35
N GLN A 66 24.67 -10.17 13.15
CA GLN A 66 26.09 -10.47 12.94
C GLN A 66 26.99 -9.40 13.57
N VAL A 67 26.64 -8.12 13.42
CA VAL A 67 27.35 -7.00 14.09
C VAL A 67 27.19 -7.07 15.60
N LYS A 68 25.99 -7.35 16.11
CA LYS A 68 25.75 -7.52 17.55
C LYS A 68 26.55 -8.68 18.13
N LEU A 69 26.74 -9.78 17.40
CA LEU A 69 27.58 -10.90 17.84
C LEU A 69 29.07 -10.54 17.90
N LEU A 70 29.54 -9.59 17.07
CA LEU A 70 30.90 -9.06 17.13
C LEU A 70 31.13 -8.18 18.37
N PHE A 71 30.13 -7.40 18.81
CA PHE A 71 30.24 -6.51 19.96
C PHE A 71 29.81 -7.14 21.30
N PHE A 72 28.92 -8.14 21.28
CA PHE A 72 28.39 -8.80 22.46
C PHE A 72 28.49 -10.32 22.32
N LYS A 73 29.53 -10.91 22.92
CA LYS A 73 29.71 -12.38 23.05
C LYS A 73 28.54 -12.94 23.88
N ARG A 74 27.59 -13.62 23.24
CA ARG A 74 26.35 -14.09 23.91
C ARG A 74 26.61 -15.30 24.85
N PRO A 75 26.06 -15.29 26.08
CA PRO A 75 25.91 -16.50 26.90
C PRO A 75 24.81 -17.43 26.35
N ARG A 76 25.06 -18.73 26.48
CA ARG A 76 24.49 -19.83 25.69
C ARG A 76 23.17 -20.41 26.25
N ILE A 77 22.19 -19.59 26.67
CA ILE A 77 21.05 -20.16 27.44
C ILE A 77 19.67 -19.52 27.24
N MET A 78 19.40 -18.74 26.19
CA MET A 78 18.10 -18.05 26.15
C MET A 78 17.53 -17.79 24.75
N GLU A 79 17.30 -18.85 23.95
CA GLU A 79 16.63 -18.68 22.64
C GLU A 79 15.57 -19.74 22.26
N SER A 80 15.34 -20.80 23.04
CA SER A 80 14.38 -21.84 22.62
C SER A 80 12.90 -21.50 22.87
N ASP A 81 12.59 -20.68 23.87
CA ASP A 81 11.22 -20.64 24.42
C ASP A 81 10.39 -19.40 24.00
N TRP A 82 11.00 -18.41 23.34
CA TRP A 82 10.27 -17.23 22.83
C TRP A 82 9.69 -17.44 21.43
N PHE A 83 9.98 -18.58 20.81
CA PHE A 83 9.39 -19.00 19.54
C PHE A 83 8.27 -20.03 19.78
N GLN A 84 7.48 -19.82 20.84
CA GLN A 84 6.22 -20.53 21.06
C GLN A 84 5.33 -20.37 19.81
N GLU A 85 5.24 -21.46 19.04
CA GLU A 85 3.98 -22.03 18.56
C GLU A 85 3.01 -21.02 17.91
N LYS A 86 3.51 -20.22 16.95
CA LYS A 86 2.60 -19.53 16.03
C LYS A 86 1.99 -20.57 15.11
N ASP A 87 0.79 -21.01 15.45
CA ASP A 87 -0.08 -21.88 14.68
C ASP A 87 0.11 -21.68 13.16
N PRO A 88 0.51 -22.72 12.40
CA PRO A 88 0.80 -22.59 10.97
C PRO A 88 -0.41 -22.11 10.17
N VAL A 89 -1.62 -22.33 10.68
CA VAL A 89 -2.89 -21.84 10.12
C VAL A 89 -3.04 -20.32 10.30
N LEU A 90 -2.66 -19.79 11.46
CA LEU A 90 -2.70 -18.35 11.75
C LEU A 90 -1.66 -17.57 10.94
N GLN A 91 -0.47 -18.14 10.75
CA GLN A 91 0.56 -17.53 9.90
C GLN A 91 0.11 -17.45 8.43
N LYS A 92 -0.45 -18.54 7.89
CA LYS A 92 -0.97 -18.54 6.51
C LYS A 92 -2.12 -17.55 6.32
N LYS A 93 -3.02 -17.42 7.31
CA LYS A 93 -4.12 -16.44 7.26
C LYS A 93 -3.63 -15.01 7.29
N THR A 94 -2.71 -14.68 8.20
CA THR A 94 -2.14 -13.33 8.32
C THR A 94 -1.36 -12.96 7.05
N GLU A 95 -0.56 -13.87 6.49
CA GLU A 95 0.17 -13.60 5.25
C GLU A 95 -0.79 -13.37 4.06
N THR A 96 -1.87 -14.16 3.96
CA THR A 96 -2.87 -14.01 2.91
C THR A 96 -3.63 -12.69 3.03
N LEU A 97 -4.01 -12.30 4.26
CA LEU A 97 -4.66 -11.02 4.53
C LEU A 97 -3.75 -9.84 4.20
N ILE A 98 -2.47 -9.90 4.61
CA ILE A 98 -1.49 -8.86 4.28
C ILE A 98 -1.33 -8.75 2.75
N ARG A 99 -1.29 -9.87 2.03
CA ARG A 99 -1.19 -9.88 0.56
C ARG A 99 -2.40 -9.24 -0.10
N ILE A 100 -3.60 -9.55 0.39
CA ILE A 100 -4.84 -8.96 -0.12
C ILE A 100 -4.88 -7.46 0.19
N CYS A 101 -4.57 -7.06 1.42
CA CYS A 101 -4.58 -5.67 1.85
C CYS A 101 -3.56 -4.83 1.06
N THR A 102 -2.35 -5.37 0.87
CA THR A 102 -1.30 -4.73 0.06
C THR A 102 -1.75 -4.52 -1.39
N SER A 103 -2.30 -5.57 -2.01
CA SER A 103 -2.76 -5.47 -3.40
C SER A 103 -3.95 -4.52 -3.53
N LEU A 104 -4.92 -4.58 -2.61
CA LEU A 104 -6.04 -3.64 -2.58
C LEU A 104 -5.55 -2.19 -2.41
N SER A 105 -4.63 -1.94 -1.48
CA SER A 105 -4.08 -0.61 -1.22
C SER A 105 -3.35 -0.03 -2.43
N LEU A 106 -2.54 -0.85 -3.12
CA LEU A 106 -1.83 -0.41 -4.32
C LEU A 106 -2.80 -0.10 -5.47
N TRP A 107 -3.78 -0.96 -5.73
CA TRP A 107 -4.74 -0.75 -6.82
C TRP A 107 -5.71 0.40 -6.53
N ALA A 108 -6.18 0.54 -5.28
CA ALA A 108 -7.00 1.66 -4.86
C ALA A 108 -6.25 3.00 -4.96
N GLY A 109 -4.99 3.02 -4.50
CA GLY A 109 -4.15 4.21 -4.61
C GLY A 109 -3.85 4.60 -6.06
N ALA A 110 -3.53 3.63 -6.92
CA ALA A 110 -3.34 3.86 -8.35
C ALA A 110 -4.62 4.38 -9.04
N ALA A 111 -5.79 3.82 -8.69
CA ALA A 111 -7.07 4.28 -9.23
C ALA A 111 -7.40 5.72 -8.81
N LEU A 112 -7.14 6.08 -7.55
CA LEU A 112 -7.32 7.43 -7.03
C LEU A 112 -6.38 8.45 -7.69
N LEU A 113 -5.11 8.07 -7.93
CA LEU A 113 -4.19 8.93 -8.67
C LEU A 113 -4.64 9.12 -10.12
N MET A 114 -5.05 8.06 -10.81
CA MET A 114 -5.59 8.16 -12.17
C MET A 114 -6.83 9.06 -12.21
N PHE A 115 -7.75 8.92 -11.25
CA PHE A 115 -8.91 9.78 -11.10
C PHE A 115 -8.52 11.26 -10.94
N SER A 116 -7.56 11.54 -10.07
CA SER A 116 -7.05 12.89 -9.82
C SER A 116 -6.39 13.51 -11.06
N VAL A 117 -5.57 12.74 -11.79
CA VAL A 117 -4.91 13.19 -13.03
C VAL A 117 -5.94 13.53 -14.11
N VAL A 118 -6.94 12.66 -14.31
CA VAL A 118 -8.00 12.92 -15.31
C VAL A 118 -8.77 14.19 -14.96
N LEU A 119 -9.17 14.37 -13.69
CA LEU A 119 -9.84 15.59 -13.25
C LEU A 119 -8.97 16.84 -13.42
N THR A 120 -7.65 16.71 -13.24
CA THR A 120 -6.71 17.82 -13.48
C THR A 120 -6.72 18.25 -14.95
N CYS A 121 -6.80 17.30 -15.89
CA CYS A 121 -6.96 17.63 -17.31
C CYS A 121 -8.25 18.40 -17.60
N PHE A 122 -9.37 18.03 -16.97
CA PHE A 122 -10.64 18.76 -17.09
C PHE A 122 -10.58 20.15 -16.46
N TYR A 123 -9.94 20.27 -15.29
CA TYR A 123 -9.74 21.55 -14.64
C TYR A 123 -8.94 22.52 -15.53
N LEU A 124 -7.86 22.04 -16.15
CA LEU A 124 -7.04 22.82 -17.08
C LEU A 124 -7.79 23.19 -18.36
N TYR A 125 -8.73 22.37 -18.82
CA TYR A 125 -9.57 22.70 -19.99
C TYR A 125 -10.62 23.76 -19.68
N GLN A 126 -11.07 23.85 -18.43
CA GLN A 126 -12.14 24.77 -18.00
C GLN A 126 -11.61 26.13 -17.48
N SER A 127 -10.31 26.22 -17.18
CA SER A 127 -9.61 27.44 -16.74
C SER A 127 -9.05 28.25 -17.91
#